data_AF-A0A9E0XBQ7-F1
#
_entry.id   AF-A0A9E0XBQ7-F1
#
_cell.length_a   1.000
_cell.length_b   1.000
_cell.length_c   1.000
_cell.angle_alpha   90.00
_cell.angle_beta   90.00
_cell.angle_gamma   90.00
#
_symmetry.space_group_name_H-M   'P 1'
#
loop_
_entity.id
_entity.type
_entity.pdbx_description
1 polymer ?
#
loop_
_entity_poly.entity_id
_entity_poly.type
_entity_poly.pdbx_seq_one_letter_code
_entity_poly.pdbx_strand_id
1 'polypeptide(L)'
;MKVLRQACGATAGRMAALLIAIFADAVAARSMELEKRGEYALLMLIATLAAQFCDFGISSSVTYFSAKNHANKGELLDGIYRLWAIECIVLIIGFTLFFYFFHPSAVAGLVLIPSLCMALFVGSAVVQQSLNGLLVADGLVSKSNILLLLQQLCILIGMLLLSAANALTPNAALAVQMVSRGVVIVVCLRWLGEVRREPIKFQLIRTVFKYGFREYASNLIGIFSYRADQI
;
A
#
# COMPACT_ATOMS: atom_id res chain seq x y z
N MET A 1 -30.46 1.16 10.26
CA MET A 1 -30.06 2.55 9.86
C MET A 1 -28.56 2.84 10.02
N LYS A 2 -27.89 2.54 11.14
CA LYS A 2 -26.46 2.85 11.33
C LYS A 2 -25.53 2.21 10.27
N VAL A 3 -25.75 0.93 9.94
CA VAL A 3 -24.98 0.20 8.91
C VAL A 3 -25.10 0.85 7.54
N LEU A 4 -26.32 1.23 7.13
CA LEU A 4 -26.58 1.86 5.84
C LEU A 4 -25.88 3.22 5.73
N ARG A 5 -25.91 4.03 6.80
CA ARG A 5 -25.20 5.32 6.86
C ARG A 5 -23.68 5.15 6.76
N GLN A 6 -23.13 4.14 7.43
CA GLN A 6 -21.69 3.82 7.35
C GLN A 6 -21.29 3.33 5.96
N ALA A 7 -22.11 2.48 5.33
CA ALA A 7 -21.89 2.01 3.97
C ALA A 7 -21.93 3.16 2.95
N CYS A 8 -22.96 4.02 3.01
CA CYS A 8 -23.04 5.20 2.13
C CYS A 8 -21.86 6.15 2.34
N GLY A 9 -21.47 6.40 3.59
CA GLY A 9 -20.30 7.24 3.90
C GLY A 9 -18.98 6.64 3.39
N ALA A 10 -18.82 5.32 3.49
CA ALA A 10 -17.66 4.62 2.96
C ALA A 10 -17.58 4.69 1.43
N THR A 11 -18.71 4.46 0.75
CA THR A 11 -18.77 4.59 -0.71
C THR A 11 -18.49 6.02 -1.15
N ALA A 12 -19.09 7.02 -0.50
CA ALA A 12 -18.85 8.43 -0.83
C ALA A 12 -17.38 8.84 -0.62
N GLY A 13 -16.75 8.41 0.48
CA GLY A 13 -15.34 8.67 0.74
C GLY A 13 -14.42 8.04 -0.31
N ARG A 14 -14.72 6.81 -0.75
CA ARG A 14 -13.98 6.14 -1.83
C ARG A 14 -14.15 6.84 -3.18
N MET A 15 -15.36 7.32 -3.50
CA MET A 15 -15.61 8.08 -4.72
C MET A 15 -14.87 9.42 -4.73
N ALA A 16 -14.88 10.13 -3.60
CA ALA A 16 -14.10 11.37 -3.47
C ALA A 16 -12.59 11.11 -3.61
N ALA A 17 -12.07 10.06 -2.98
CA ALA A 17 -10.67 9.66 -3.14
C ALA A 17 -10.32 9.31 -4.60
N LEU A 18 -11.20 8.59 -5.30
CA LEU A 18 -11.05 8.27 -6.71
C LEU A 18 -10.98 9.54 -7.59
N LEU A 19 -11.86 10.51 -7.35
CA LEU A 19 -11.84 11.78 -8.09
C LEU A 19 -10.52 12.53 -7.87
N ILE A 20 -10.04 12.61 -6.62
CA ILE A 20 -8.75 13.24 -6.30
C ILE A 20 -7.60 12.52 -7.00
N ALA A 21 -7.62 11.19 -7.01
CA ALA A 21 -6.60 10.38 -7.70
C ALA A 21 -6.59 10.66 -9.21
N ILE A 22 -7.77 10.74 -9.85
CA ILE A 22 -7.88 11.11 -11.28
C ILE A 22 -7.27 12.49 -11.55
N PHE A 23 -7.50 13.47 -10.67
CA PHE A 23 -6.86 14.78 -10.81
C PHE A 23 -5.34 14.71 -10.64
N ALA A 24 -4.84 13.94 -9.68
CA ALA A 24 -3.39 13.75 -9.50
C ALA A 24 -2.75 13.10 -10.74
N ASP A 25 -3.40 12.08 -11.31
CA ASP A 25 -2.96 11.43 -12.55
C ASP A 25 -3.02 12.38 -13.75
N ALA A 26 -4.04 13.23 -13.85
CA ALA A 26 -4.12 14.26 -14.89
C ALA A 26 -2.99 15.29 -14.77
N VAL A 27 -2.60 15.69 -13.56
CA VAL A 27 -1.44 16.57 -13.30
C VAL A 27 -0.15 15.87 -13.74
N ALA A 28 0.05 14.62 -13.35
CA ALA A 28 1.21 13.83 -13.74
C ALA A 28 1.30 13.68 -15.27
N ALA A 29 0.17 13.33 -15.91
CA ALA A 29 0.07 13.22 -17.35
C ALA A 29 0.41 14.55 -18.03
N ARG A 30 -0.11 15.70 -17.58
CA ARG A 30 0.19 16.99 -18.25
C ARG A 30 1.62 17.47 -18.05
N SER A 31 2.22 17.17 -16.90
CA SER A 31 3.51 17.74 -16.52
C SER A 31 4.71 16.93 -17.01
N MET A 32 4.51 15.63 -17.28
CA MET A 32 5.57 14.76 -17.80
C MET A 32 5.60 14.73 -19.33
N GLU A 33 6.81 14.68 -19.90
CA GLU A 33 7.05 14.37 -21.31
C GLU A 33 6.50 12.98 -21.67
N LEU A 34 6.14 12.75 -22.93
CA LEU A 34 5.55 11.50 -23.42
C LEU A 34 6.34 10.26 -23.01
N GLU A 35 7.68 10.30 -23.09
CA GLU A 35 8.56 9.19 -22.72
C GLU A 35 8.48 8.86 -21.22
N LYS A 36 8.53 9.89 -20.37
CA LYS A 36 8.47 9.76 -18.90
C LYS A 36 7.12 9.25 -18.39
N ARG A 37 6.03 9.49 -19.13
CA ARG A 37 4.70 8.96 -18.78
C ARG A 37 4.66 7.44 -18.84
N GLY A 38 5.26 6.85 -19.87
CA GLY A 38 5.33 5.40 -20.03
C GLY A 38 6.13 4.75 -18.90
N GLU A 39 7.27 5.35 -18.55
CA GLU A 39 8.10 4.93 -17.43
C GLU A 39 7.35 5.02 -16.10
N TYR A 40 6.68 6.14 -15.82
CA TYR A 40 5.87 6.31 -14.60
C TYR A 40 4.75 5.26 -14.51
N ALA A 41 4.00 5.05 -15.60
CA ALA A 41 2.93 4.06 -15.63
C ALA A 41 3.45 2.64 -15.38
N LEU A 42 4.59 2.29 -15.99
CA LEU A 42 5.23 1.00 -15.78
C LEU A 42 5.70 0.81 -14.33
N LEU A 43 6.36 1.82 -13.76
CA LEU A 43 6.81 1.79 -12.36
C LEU A 43 5.63 1.62 -11.40
N MET A 44 4.56 2.38 -11.61
CA MET A 44 3.34 2.28 -10.81
C MET A 44 2.67 0.92 -10.95
N LEU A 45 2.63 0.36 -12.16
CA LEU A 45 2.08 -0.98 -12.41
C LEU A 45 2.89 -2.05 -11.67
N ILE A 46 4.22 -2.06 -11.85
CA ILE A 46 5.12 -3.01 -11.18
C ILE A 46 4.98 -2.89 -9.66
N ALA A 47 5.00 -1.67 -9.13
CA ALA A 47 4.91 -1.43 -7.69
C ALA A 47 3.55 -1.84 -7.13
N THR A 48 2.46 -1.61 -7.86
CA THR A 48 1.11 -1.99 -7.44
C THR A 48 0.93 -3.51 -7.48
N LEU A 49 1.41 -4.17 -8.53
CA LEU A 49 1.38 -5.63 -8.62
C LEU A 49 2.22 -6.25 -7.50
N ALA A 50 3.45 -5.77 -7.29
CA ALA A 50 4.29 -6.23 -6.20
C ALA A 50 3.59 -6.06 -4.84
N ALA A 51 2.95 -4.92 -4.58
CA ALA A 51 2.17 -4.72 -3.35
C ALA A 51 0.99 -5.69 -3.22
N GLN A 52 0.29 -6.00 -4.30
CA GLN A 52 -0.79 -6.99 -4.28
C GLN A 52 -0.25 -8.40 -3.97
N PHE A 53 0.86 -8.79 -4.60
CA PHE A 53 1.47 -10.10 -4.35
C PHE A 53 2.07 -10.22 -2.95
N CYS A 54 2.70 -9.16 -2.45
CA CYS A 54 3.35 -9.16 -1.15
C CYS A 54 2.40 -9.00 0.02
N ASP A 55 1.15 -8.54 -0.19
CA ASP A 55 0.17 -8.54 0.90
C ASP A 55 -0.11 -9.96 1.42
N PHE A 56 -0.09 -10.98 0.56
CA PHE A 56 -0.36 -12.40 0.94
C PHE A 56 -1.60 -12.60 1.84
N GLY A 57 -2.59 -11.69 1.75
CA GLY A 57 -3.78 -11.68 2.62
C GLY A 57 -3.49 -11.33 4.08
N ILE A 58 -2.35 -10.71 4.39
CA ILE A 58 -2.00 -10.22 5.73
C ILE A 58 -3.02 -9.16 6.14
N SER A 59 -3.34 -8.20 5.25
CA SER A 59 -4.30 -7.13 5.53
C SER A 59 -5.69 -7.65 5.95
N SER A 60 -6.23 -8.66 5.25
CA SER A 60 -7.51 -9.29 5.56
C SER A 60 -7.44 -10.12 6.84
N SER A 61 -6.34 -10.83 7.06
CA SER A 61 -6.11 -11.61 8.29
C SER A 61 -6.07 -10.73 9.52
N VAL A 62 -5.32 -9.63 9.47
CA VAL A 62 -5.23 -8.65 10.56
C VAL A 62 -6.63 -8.13 10.91
N THR A 63 -7.42 -7.77 9.91
CA THR A 63 -8.81 -7.33 10.11
C THR A 63 -9.65 -8.41 10.79
N TYR A 64 -9.58 -9.66 10.31
CA TYR A 64 -10.35 -10.79 10.85
C TYR A 64 -9.97 -11.12 12.30
N PHE A 65 -8.68 -11.32 12.59
CA PHE A 65 -8.21 -11.70 13.92
C PHE A 65 -8.38 -10.58 14.94
N SER A 66 -8.27 -9.31 14.52
CA SER A 66 -8.58 -8.16 15.36
C SER A 66 -10.08 -8.08 15.66
N ALA A 67 -10.95 -8.21 14.65
CA ALA A 67 -12.40 -8.09 14.84
C ALA A 67 -12.99 -9.23 15.70
N LYS A 68 -12.39 -10.42 15.67
CA LYS A 68 -12.80 -11.56 16.49
C LYS A 68 -12.21 -11.55 17.90
N ASN A 69 -11.39 -10.56 18.27
CA ASN A 69 -10.63 -10.53 19.52
C ASN A 69 -9.79 -11.79 19.76
N HIS A 70 -9.34 -12.45 18.69
CA HIS A 70 -8.52 -13.67 18.78
C HIS A 70 -7.04 -13.35 19.03
N ALA A 71 -6.63 -12.09 18.84
CA ALA A 71 -5.28 -11.62 19.09
C ALA A 71 -5.31 -10.20 19.69
N ASN A 72 -4.34 -9.91 20.56
CA ASN A 72 -4.15 -8.54 21.02
C ASN A 72 -3.64 -7.68 19.85
N LYS A 73 -4.14 -6.45 19.74
CA LYS A 73 -3.65 -5.45 18.77
C LYS A 73 -2.14 -5.26 18.87
N GLY A 74 -1.57 -5.35 20.07
CA GLY A 74 -0.13 -5.27 20.30
C GLY A 74 0.65 -6.38 19.61
N GLU A 75 0.17 -7.62 19.74
CA GLU A 75 0.74 -8.78 19.06
C GLU A 75 0.60 -8.66 17.54
N LEU A 76 -0.56 -8.19 17.05
CA LEU A 76 -0.79 -7.98 15.61
C LEU A 76 0.12 -6.89 15.03
N LEU A 77 0.28 -5.77 15.74
CA LEU A 77 1.18 -4.69 15.31
C LEU A 77 2.64 -5.14 15.28
N ASP A 78 3.11 -5.84 16.30
CA ASP A 78 4.48 -6.39 16.30
C ASP A 78 4.69 -7.38 15.14
N GLY A 79 3.67 -8.20 14.85
CA GLY A 79 3.65 -9.08 13.69
C GLY A 79 3.74 -8.35 12.36
N ILE A 80 2.93 -7.31 12.17
CA ILE A 80 2.95 -6.47 10.96
C ILE A 80 4.34 -5.87 10.75
N TYR A 81 4.98 -5.32 11.79
CA TYR A 81 6.32 -4.73 11.65
C TYR A 81 7.40 -5.76 11.33
N ARG A 82 7.36 -6.94 11.95
CA ARG A 82 8.33 -8.01 11.65
C ARG A 82 8.14 -8.55 10.23
N LEU A 83 6.90 -8.77 9.81
CA LEU A 83 6.59 -9.20 8.45
C LEU A 83 7.03 -8.15 7.44
N TRP A 84 6.75 -6.88 7.70
CA TRP A 84 7.21 -5.76 6.87
C TRP A 84 8.73 -5.71 6.75
N ALA A 85 9.47 -5.92 7.84
CA ALA A 85 10.93 -5.93 7.80
C ALA A 85 11.46 -7.07 6.91
N ILE A 86 10.89 -8.28 7.05
CA ILE A 86 11.23 -9.44 6.22
C ILE A 86 10.87 -9.18 4.76
N GLU A 87 9.67 -8.67 4.50
CA GLU A 87 9.16 -8.33 3.17
C GLU A 87 10.07 -7.30 2.48
N CYS A 88 10.48 -6.24 3.18
CA CYS A 88 11.40 -5.25 2.64
C CYS A 88 12.74 -5.88 2.25
N ILE A 89 13.31 -6.77 3.07
CA ILE A 89 14.57 -7.46 2.73
C ILE A 89 14.40 -8.31 1.47
N VAL A 90 13.32 -9.10 1.40
CA VAL A 90 13.03 -9.96 0.24
C VAL A 90 12.81 -9.13 -1.01
N LEU A 91 12.09 -8.02 -0.91
CA LEU A 91 11.81 -7.11 -2.03
C LEU A 91 13.06 -6.37 -2.51
N ILE A 92 13.94 -5.93 -1.61
CA ILE A 92 15.21 -5.31 -1.99
C ILE A 92 16.02 -6.30 -2.83
N ILE A 93 16.14 -7.56 -2.37
CA ILE A 93 16.84 -8.60 -3.12
C ILE A 93 16.14 -8.87 -4.46
N GLY A 94 14.82 -9.05 -4.45
CA GLY A 94 14.02 -9.34 -5.63
C GLY A 94 14.12 -8.25 -6.71
N PHE A 95 13.93 -6.99 -6.33
CA PHE A 95 14.08 -5.86 -7.26
C PHE A 95 15.51 -5.69 -7.75
N THR A 96 16.51 -5.89 -6.88
CA THR A 96 17.92 -5.82 -7.28
C THR A 96 18.23 -6.86 -8.35
N LEU A 97 17.82 -8.11 -8.14
CA LEU A 97 17.99 -9.19 -9.12
C LEU A 97 17.20 -8.90 -10.40
N PHE A 98 15.96 -8.43 -10.29
CA PHE A 98 15.13 -8.09 -11.44
C PHE A 98 15.80 -7.03 -12.32
N PHE A 99 16.24 -5.92 -11.75
CA PHE A 99 16.92 -4.86 -12.50
C PHE A 99 18.26 -5.32 -13.07
N TYR A 100 19.01 -6.14 -12.32
CA TYR A 100 20.28 -6.69 -12.78
C TYR A 100 20.14 -7.57 -14.02
N PHE A 101 19.15 -8.48 -14.04
CA PHE A 101 18.98 -9.44 -15.14
C PHE A 101 18.16 -8.90 -16.32
N PHE A 102 17.08 -8.17 -16.06
CA PHE A 102 16.12 -7.79 -17.11
C PHE A 102 16.33 -6.39 -17.68
N HIS A 103 17.03 -5.51 -16.95
CA HIS A 103 17.34 -4.16 -17.41
C HIS A 103 18.81 -3.76 -17.21
N PRO A 104 19.78 -4.49 -17.79
CA PRO A 104 21.21 -4.18 -17.63
C PRO A 104 21.60 -2.76 -18.06
N SER A 105 20.86 -2.15 -18.99
CA SER A 105 21.09 -0.76 -19.41
C SER A 105 20.68 0.27 -18.34
N ALA A 106 19.75 -0.08 -17.44
CA ALA A 106 19.42 0.73 -16.26
C ALA A 106 20.44 0.54 -15.10
N VAL A 107 21.38 -0.40 -15.25
CA VAL A 107 22.33 -0.83 -14.20
C VAL A 107 23.57 0.06 -14.08
N ALA A 108 23.76 1.04 -14.97
CA ALA A 108 25.00 1.83 -15.07
C ALA A 108 25.31 2.80 -13.90
N GLY A 109 24.68 2.65 -12.73
CA GLY A 109 25.20 3.32 -11.53
C GLY A 109 24.36 3.28 -10.27
N LEU A 110 23.09 2.86 -10.31
CA LEU A 110 22.19 3.12 -9.18
C LEU A 110 21.20 2.01 -8.81
N VAL A 111 21.31 0.76 -9.29
CA VAL A 111 20.32 -0.33 -9.07
C VAL A 111 19.77 -0.42 -7.64
N LEU A 112 20.64 -0.25 -6.63
CA LEU A 112 20.25 -0.33 -5.23
C LEU A 112 19.23 0.75 -4.83
N ILE A 113 19.34 1.98 -5.33
CA ILE A 113 18.45 3.09 -4.93
C ILE A 113 17.01 2.89 -5.44
N PRO A 114 16.74 2.67 -6.75
CA PRO A 114 15.41 2.33 -7.23
C PRO A 114 14.86 1.06 -6.59
N SER A 115 15.71 0.05 -6.35
CA SER A 115 15.29 -1.19 -5.65
C SER A 115 14.83 -0.92 -4.23
N LEU A 116 15.57 -0.09 -3.48
CA LEU A 116 15.22 0.35 -2.13
C LEU A 116 13.92 1.17 -2.14
N CYS A 117 13.79 2.12 -3.06
CA CYS A 117 12.58 2.94 -3.19
C CYS A 117 11.35 2.08 -3.49
N MET A 118 11.45 1.13 -4.42
CA MET A 118 10.37 0.21 -4.76
C MET A 118 10.03 -0.72 -3.59
N ALA A 119 11.02 -1.29 -2.92
CA ALA A 119 10.79 -2.14 -1.75
C ALA A 119 10.11 -1.37 -0.61
N LEU A 120 10.55 -0.15 -0.32
CA LEU A 120 9.93 0.71 0.69
C LEU A 120 8.51 1.14 0.28
N PHE A 121 8.29 1.46 -0.99
CA PHE A 121 6.95 1.75 -1.51
C PHE A 121 6.01 0.56 -1.29
N VAL A 122 6.43 -0.63 -1.71
CA VAL A 122 5.64 -1.86 -1.63
C VAL A 122 5.38 -2.24 -0.17
N GLY A 123 6.42 -2.32 0.66
CA GLY A 123 6.26 -2.68 2.07
C GLY A 123 5.41 -1.66 2.84
N SER A 124 5.58 -0.36 2.59
CA SER A 124 4.71 0.66 3.22
C SER A 124 3.25 0.54 2.76
N ALA A 125 2.98 0.03 1.56
CA ALA A 125 1.62 -0.29 1.12
C ALA A 125 0.98 -1.35 2.02
N VAL A 126 1.68 -2.46 2.24
CA VAL A 126 1.19 -3.62 3.01
C VAL A 126 0.97 -3.23 4.47
N VAL A 127 1.91 -2.48 5.06
CA VAL A 127 1.76 -1.93 6.42
C VAL A 127 0.55 -1.01 6.50
N GLN A 128 0.41 -0.05 5.58
CA GLN A 128 -0.72 0.87 5.59
C GLN A 128 -2.06 0.13 5.46
N GLN A 129 -2.15 -0.86 4.57
CA GLN A 129 -3.36 -1.68 4.40
C GLN A 129 -3.69 -2.46 5.67
N SER A 130 -2.69 -3.06 6.31
CA SER A 130 -2.84 -3.80 7.56
C SER A 130 -3.29 -2.89 8.72
N LEU A 131 -2.71 -1.70 8.85
CA LEU A 131 -3.11 -0.70 9.85
C LEU A 131 -4.53 -0.18 9.61
N ASN A 132 -4.91 0.05 8.36
CA ASN A 132 -6.29 0.35 8.00
C ASN A 132 -7.24 -0.79 8.38
N GLY A 133 -6.82 -2.04 8.18
CA GLY A 133 -7.55 -3.22 8.63
C GLY A 133 -7.86 -3.22 10.12
N LEU A 134 -6.89 -2.79 10.97
CA LEU A 134 -7.11 -2.63 12.41
C LEU A 134 -8.16 -1.55 12.73
N LEU A 135 -8.12 -0.40 12.06
CA LEU A 135 -9.15 0.64 12.24
C LEU A 135 -10.54 0.15 11.84
N VAL A 136 -10.63 -0.59 10.73
CA VAL A 136 -11.90 -1.17 10.26
C VAL A 136 -12.40 -2.22 11.25
N ALA A 137 -11.52 -3.06 11.80
CA ALA A 137 -11.85 -4.05 12.82
C ALA A 137 -12.42 -3.40 14.10
N ASP A 138 -11.99 -2.20 14.44
CA ASP A 138 -12.51 -1.40 15.55
C ASP A 138 -13.82 -0.66 15.23
N GLY A 139 -14.38 -0.85 14.04
CA GLY A 139 -15.56 -0.11 13.57
C GLY A 139 -15.28 1.36 13.23
N LEU A 140 -14.00 1.77 13.18
CA LEU A 140 -13.56 3.14 12.87
C LEU A 140 -13.49 3.39 11.36
N VAL A 141 -14.51 2.95 10.61
CA VAL A 141 -14.58 3.04 9.14
C VAL A 141 -14.45 4.49 8.66
N SER A 142 -15.05 5.45 9.36
CA SER A 142 -14.93 6.87 9.04
C SER A 142 -13.47 7.36 9.10
N LYS A 143 -12.69 6.89 10.07
CA LYS A 143 -11.26 7.23 10.16
C LYS A 143 -10.48 6.64 8.99
N SER A 144 -10.74 5.38 8.63
CA SER A 144 -10.11 4.78 7.45
C SER A 144 -10.41 5.54 6.15
N ASN A 145 -11.63 6.04 5.97
CA ASN A 145 -11.97 6.90 4.82
C ASN A 145 -11.22 8.24 4.85
N ILE A 146 -11.05 8.85 6.03
CA ILE A 146 -10.27 10.08 6.16
C ILE A 146 -8.80 9.82 5.80
N LEU A 147 -8.23 8.68 6.22
CA LEU A 147 -6.86 8.30 5.82
C LEU A 147 -6.72 8.14 4.32
N LEU A 148 -7.70 7.51 3.66
CA LEU A 148 -7.72 7.37 2.21
C LEU A 148 -7.74 8.74 1.51
N LEU A 149 -8.61 9.65 1.96
CA LEU A 149 -8.68 11.01 1.42
C LEU A 149 -7.40 11.79 1.68
N LEU A 150 -6.86 11.71 2.90
CA LEU A 150 -5.61 12.35 3.29
C LEU A 150 -4.46 11.89 2.39
N GLN A 151 -4.36 10.59 2.11
CA GLN A 151 -3.36 10.05 1.20
C GLN A 151 -3.47 10.69 -0.18
N GLN A 152 -4.66 10.69 -0.78
CA GLN A 152 -4.86 11.21 -2.12
C GLN A 152 -4.63 12.72 -2.20
N LEU A 153 -4.99 13.46 -1.15
CA LEU A 153 -4.68 14.88 -1.04
C LEU A 153 -3.18 15.14 -0.94
N CYS A 154 -2.45 14.38 -0.11
CA CYS A 154 -0.99 14.49 -0.03
C CYS A 154 -0.33 14.18 -1.38
N ILE A 155 -0.81 13.17 -2.10
CA ILE A 155 -0.32 12.85 -3.45
C ILE A 155 -0.59 14.02 -4.40
N LEU A 156 -1.85 14.50 -4.48
CA LEU A 156 -2.22 15.60 -5.36
C LEU A 156 -1.39 16.87 -5.07
N ILE A 157 -1.26 17.25 -3.80
CA ILE A 157 -0.47 18.43 -3.39
C ILE A 157 1.00 18.23 -3.77
N GLY A 158 1.58 17.07 -3.48
CA GLY A 158 2.98 16.78 -3.84
C GLY A 158 3.23 16.84 -5.34
N MET A 159 2.31 16.26 -6.14
CA MET A 159 2.36 16.31 -7.60
C MET A 159 2.25 17.73 -8.13
N LEU A 160 1.35 18.55 -7.59
CA LEU A 160 1.18 19.95 -7.96
C LEU A 160 2.43 20.78 -7.64
N LEU A 161 3.02 20.59 -6.46
CA LEU A 161 4.24 21.31 -6.05
C LEU A 161 5.43 20.97 -6.95
N LEU A 162 5.63 19.68 -7.25
CA LEU A 162 6.70 19.24 -8.16
C LEU A 162 6.46 19.68 -9.60
N SER A 163 5.20 19.65 -10.06
CA SER A 163 4.80 20.15 -11.37
C SER A 163 5.10 21.64 -11.50
N ALA A 164 4.70 22.46 -10.51
CA ALA A 164 4.96 23.89 -10.49
C ALA A 164 6.46 24.24 -10.46
N ALA A 165 7.28 23.38 -9.85
CA ALA A 165 8.73 23.51 -9.83
C ALA A 165 9.43 22.94 -11.09
N ASN A 166 8.68 22.39 -12.06
CA ASN A 166 9.22 21.63 -13.21
C ASN A 166 10.16 20.49 -12.80
N ALA A 167 9.96 19.93 -11.62
CA ALA A 167 10.77 18.86 -11.03
C ALA A 167 10.06 17.49 -11.04
N LEU A 168 8.89 17.41 -11.69
CA LEU A 168 8.10 16.18 -11.72
C LEU A 168 8.72 15.14 -12.65
N THR A 169 9.42 14.18 -12.05
CA THR A 169 9.96 12.98 -12.69
C THR A 169 9.23 11.73 -12.17
N PRO A 170 9.31 10.58 -12.87
CA PRO A 170 8.72 9.33 -12.39
C PRO A 170 9.18 8.94 -10.98
N ASN A 171 10.46 9.11 -10.70
CA ASN A 171 11.04 8.86 -9.37
C ASN A 171 10.53 9.84 -8.31
N ALA A 172 10.40 11.13 -8.65
CA ALA A 172 9.85 12.12 -7.73
C ALA A 172 8.36 11.85 -7.43
N ALA A 173 7.60 11.39 -8.43
CA ALA A 173 6.22 10.97 -8.25
C ALA A 173 6.09 9.75 -7.31
N LEU A 174 6.96 8.74 -7.47
CA LEU A 174 7.04 7.63 -6.52
C LEU A 174 7.39 8.09 -5.11
N ALA A 175 8.36 9.01 -4.97
CA ALA A 175 8.73 9.58 -3.68
C ALA A 175 7.56 10.31 -3.01
N VAL A 176 6.77 11.08 -3.76
CA VAL A 176 5.53 11.72 -3.25
C VAL A 176 4.57 10.67 -2.72
N GLN A 177 4.39 9.55 -3.43
CA GLN A 177 3.53 8.48 -2.94
C GLN A 177 4.08 7.85 -1.66
N MET A 178 5.37 7.58 -1.58
CA MET A 178 6.00 7.05 -0.35
C MET A 178 5.79 8.00 0.83
N VAL A 179 6.03 9.29 0.64
CA VAL A 179 5.81 10.32 1.67
C VAL A 179 4.34 10.37 2.08
N SER A 180 3.41 10.34 1.14
CA SER A 180 1.97 10.33 1.44
C SER A 180 1.57 9.13 2.31
N ARG A 181 2.12 7.95 2.04
CA ARG A 181 1.89 6.73 2.83
C ARG A 181 2.50 6.87 4.22
N GLY A 182 3.72 7.41 4.32
CA GLY A 182 4.36 7.71 5.60
C GLY A 182 3.50 8.61 6.49
N VAL A 183 2.94 9.69 5.93
CA VAL A 183 2.01 10.59 6.62
C VAL A 183 0.79 9.81 7.13
N VAL A 184 0.17 9.00 6.27
CA VAL A 184 -1.01 8.20 6.62
C VAL A 184 -0.71 7.18 7.71
N ILE A 185 0.43 6.48 7.64
CA ILE A 185 0.87 5.52 8.65
C ILE A 185 1.01 6.22 10.01
N VAL A 186 1.68 7.38 10.06
CA VAL A 186 1.87 8.15 11.29
C VAL A 186 0.52 8.58 11.89
N VAL A 187 -0.38 9.11 11.08
CA VAL A 187 -1.74 9.50 11.53
C VAL A 187 -2.53 8.29 12.00
N CYS A 188 -2.46 7.17 11.29
CA CYS A 188 -3.13 5.92 11.65
C CYS A 188 -2.66 5.40 13.01
N LEU A 189 -1.34 5.36 13.24
CA LEU A 189 -0.76 4.94 14.51
C LEU A 189 -1.20 5.84 15.65
N ARG A 190 -1.24 7.16 15.43
CA ARG A 190 -1.77 8.11 16.42
C ARG A 190 -3.24 7.85 16.74
N TRP A 191 -4.04 7.42 15.77
CA TRP A 191 -5.47 7.11 15.99
C TRP A 191 -5.74 5.74 16.59
N LEU A 192 -4.86 4.77 16.38
CA LEU A 192 -4.88 3.49 17.08
C LEU A 192 -4.50 3.65 18.56
N GLY A 193 -3.81 4.73 18.90
CA GLY A 193 -3.44 5.09 20.27
C GLY A 193 -2.24 4.28 20.79
N GLU A 194 -2.02 4.34 22.10
CA GLU A 194 -0.95 3.58 22.75
C GLU A 194 -1.33 2.10 22.80
N VAL A 195 -0.82 1.33 21.84
CA VAL A 195 -0.92 -0.12 21.86
C VAL A 195 0.31 -0.68 22.56
N ARG A 196 0.10 -1.34 23.70
CA ARG A 196 1.19 -2.04 24.40
C ARG A 196 1.76 -3.11 23.48
N ARG A 197 3.06 -3.05 23.22
CA ARG A 197 3.74 -4.09 22.45
C ARG A 197 3.76 -5.38 23.27
N GLU A 198 3.28 -6.44 22.66
CA GLU A 198 3.33 -7.78 23.22
C GLU A 198 4.15 -8.66 22.26
N PRO A 199 5.03 -9.52 22.78
CA PRO A 199 5.85 -10.36 21.94
C PRO A 199 4.96 -11.29 21.14
N ILE A 200 5.15 -11.29 19.82
CA ILE A 200 4.34 -12.14 18.97
C ILE A 200 4.60 -13.64 19.24
N LYS A 201 3.52 -14.39 19.42
CA LYS A 201 3.56 -15.85 19.52
C LYS A 201 3.73 -16.42 18.11
N PHE A 202 4.73 -17.27 17.90
CA PHE A 202 4.98 -17.91 16.59
C PHE A 202 3.75 -18.65 16.03
N GLN A 203 2.95 -19.25 16.93
CA GLN A 203 1.69 -19.90 16.57
C GLN A 203 0.68 -18.93 15.95
N LEU A 204 0.63 -17.68 16.42
CA LEU A 204 -0.24 -16.65 15.85
C LEU A 204 0.22 -16.28 14.44
N ILE A 205 1.52 -16.08 14.21
CA ILE A 205 2.07 -15.82 12.86
C ILE A 205 1.64 -16.91 11.88
N ARG A 206 1.85 -18.18 12.26
CA ARG A 206 1.48 -19.32 11.42
C ARG A 206 -0.01 -19.35 11.11
N THR A 207 -0.85 -19.01 12.10
CA THR A 207 -2.31 -19.04 11.95
C THR A 207 -2.80 -17.89 11.07
N VAL A 208 -2.30 -16.68 11.32
CA VAL A 208 -2.57 -15.47 10.51
C VAL A 208 -2.14 -15.71 9.08
N PHE A 209 -0.92 -16.20 8.85
CA PHE A 209 -0.41 -16.45 7.50
C PHE A 209 -1.19 -17.55 6.76
N LYS A 210 -1.54 -18.65 7.43
CA LYS A 210 -2.33 -19.73 6.82
C LYS A 210 -3.72 -19.24 6.41
N TYR A 211 -4.35 -18.42 7.25
CA TYR A 211 -5.64 -17.82 6.93
C TYR A 211 -5.52 -16.83 5.77
N GLY A 212 -4.54 -15.91 5.84
CA GLY A 212 -4.27 -14.90 4.82
C GLY A 212 -3.99 -15.51 3.47
N PHE A 213 -3.13 -16.53 3.41
CA PHE A 213 -2.80 -17.23 2.17
C PHE A 213 -4.03 -17.89 1.54
N ARG A 214 -4.92 -18.48 2.35
CA ARG A 214 -6.17 -19.08 1.85
C ARG A 214 -7.10 -18.03 1.27
N GLU A 215 -7.28 -16.92 1.97
CA GLU A 215 -8.10 -15.80 1.50
C GLU A 215 -7.51 -15.16 0.24
N TYR A 216 -6.20 -14.98 0.22
CA TYR A 216 -5.43 -14.46 -0.90
C TYR A 216 -5.54 -15.35 -2.14
N ALA A 217 -5.39 -16.67 -1.99
CA ALA A 217 -5.57 -17.62 -3.10
C ALA A 217 -7.00 -17.55 -3.69
N SER A 218 -8.01 -17.37 -2.82
CA SER A 218 -9.40 -17.16 -3.27
C SER A 218 -9.55 -15.87 -4.08
N ASN A 219 -8.94 -14.78 -3.63
CA ASN A 219 -8.96 -13.50 -4.34
C ASN A 219 -8.18 -13.56 -5.66
N LEU A 220 -7.03 -14.26 -5.69
CA LEU A 220 -6.24 -14.45 -6.90
C LEU A 220 -7.04 -15.16 -7.99
N ILE A 221 -7.80 -16.20 -7.66
CA ILE A 221 -8.66 -16.89 -8.64
C ILE A 221 -9.66 -15.90 -9.24
N GLY A 222 -10.24 -15.00 -8.44
CA GLY A 222 -11.10 -13.93 -8.92
C GLY A 222 -10.38 -12.96 -9.87
N ILE A 223 -9.18 -12.53 -9.51
CA ILE A 223 -8.36 -11.63 -10.35
C ILE A 223 -7.99 -12.32 -11.67
N PHE A 224 -7.52 -13.57 -11.63
CA PHE A 224 -7.18 -14.34 -12.81
C PHE A 224 -8.39 -14.56 -13.71
N SER A 225 -9.55 -14.92 -13.15
CA SER A 225 -10.79 -15.09 -13.92
C SER A 225 -11.19 -13.80 -14.62
N TYR A 226 -11.12 -12.66 -13.92
CA TYR A 226 -11.43 -11.36 -14.51
C TYR A 226 -10.45 -10.96 -15.61
N ARG A 227 -9.16 -11.25 -15.43
CA ARG A 227 -8.14 -10.94 -16.45
C ARG A 227 -8.19 -11.89 -17.64
N ALA A 228 -8.50 -13.16 -17.44
CA ALA A 228 -8.69 -14.13 -18.52
C ALA A 228 -9.89 -13.76 -19.41
N ASP A 229 -10.94 -13.16 -18.84
CA ASP A 229 -12.10 -12.67 -19.60
C ASP A 229 -11.78 -11.40 -20.42
N GLN A 230 -10.70 -10.67 -20.08
CA GLN A 230 -10.27 -9.46 -20.79
C GLN A 230 -9.31 -9.73 -21.96
N ILE A 231 -8.75 -10.93 -22.06
CA ILE A 231 -7.78 -11.35 -23.09
C ILE A 231 -8.51 -12.20 -24.13
#